data_AF-A0AAQ4DR33-F1
#
_entry.id   AF-A0AAQ4DR33-F1
#
_cell.length_a   1.000
_cell.length_b   1.000
_cell.length_c   1.000
_cell.angle_alpha   90.00
_cell.angle_beta   90.00
_cell.angle_gamma   90.00
#
_symmetry.space_group_name_H-M   'P 1'
#
loop_
_entity.id
_entity.type
_entity.pdbx_description
1 polymer ?
#
loop_
_entity_poly.entity_id
_entity_poly.type
_entity_poly.pdbx_seq_one_letter_code
_entity_poly.pdbx_strand_id
1 'polypeptide(L)'
;MAKPQVLHTQLTDLGMEESKVQCMVQSWTSHAKQVVEQLKQRSLAPRQLRNVDWEVQVRAAQQSAARSKRLQALVDLVVSTGAAHDHLLLQFSHGQLFNLYTQLEQIQAQLDTLI
;
A
#
# COMPACT_ATOMS: atom_id res chain seq x y z
N MET A 1 2.25 4.36 -21.37
CA MET A 1 1.25 3.70 -22.24
C MET A 1 1.95 3.31 -23.53
N ALA A 2 2.07 2.01 -23.84
CA ALA A 2 2.66 1.60 -25.12
C ALA A 2 1.79 2.13 -26.26
N LYS A 3 2.38 2.88 -27.19
CA LYS A 3 1.64 3.46 -28.32
C LYS A 3 1.16 2.31 -29.22
N PRO A 4 -0.12 2.26 -29.64
CA PRO A 4 -0.65 1.20 -30.49
C PRO A 4 0.17 0.95 -31.76
N GLN A 5 0.77 2.02 -32.31
CA GLN A 5 1.68 1.94 -33.46
C GLN A 5 2.95 1.13 -33.18
N VAL A 6 3.53 1.24 -31.97
CA VAL A 6 4.71 0.47 -31.58
C VAL A 6 4.36 -1.00 -31.43
N LEU A 7 3.18 -1.32 -30.87
CA LEU A 7 2.69 -2.69 -30.76
C LEU A 7 2.45 -3.31 -32.15
N HIS A 8 1.87 -2.54 -33.08
CA HIS A 8 1.67 -2.98 -34.46
C HIS A 8 3.00 -3.33 -35.13
N THR A 9 3.97 -2.40 -35.12
CA THR A 9 5.28 -2.62 -35.73
C THR A 9 5.99 -3.83 -35.14
N GLN A 10 5.98 -3.99 -33.81
CA GLN A 10 6.62 -5.15 -33.16
C GLN A 10 5.98 -6.49 -33.54
N LEU A 11 4.66 -6.56 -33.64
CA LEU A 11 3.96 -7.80 -34.01
C LEU A 11 4.14 -8.14 -35.50
N THR A 12 4.18 -7.13 -36.37
CA THR A 12 4.51 -7.29 -37.78
C THR A 12 5.97 -7.75 -37.97
N ASP A 13 6.91 -7.18 -37.22
CA ASP A 13 8.33 -7.55 -37.25
C ASP A 13 8.57 -8.99 -36.75
N LEU A 14 7.69 -9.49 -35.88
CA LEU A 14 7.67 -10.89 -35.43
C LEU A 14 7.06 -11.87 -36.46
N GLY A 15 6.68 -11.38 -37.63
CA GLY A 15 6.13 -12.19 -38.73
C GLY A 15 4.66 -12.61 -38.52
N MET A 16 3.91 -11.93 -37.65
CA MET A 16 2.49 -12.21 -37.47
C MET A 16 1.66 -11.67 -38.64
N GLU A 17 0.65 -12.44 -39.04
CA GLU A 17 -0.31 -12.06 -40.07
C GLU A 17 -1.05 -10.76 -39.70
N GLU A 18 -1.14 -9.83 -40.65
CA GLU A 18 -1.65 -8.47 -40.43
C GLU A 18 -3.09 -8.43 -39.88
N SER A 19 -3.92 -9.41 -40.26
CA SER A 19 -5.27 -9.60 -39.72
C SER A 19 -5.28 -9.86 -38.21
N LYS A 20 -4.32 -10.67 -37.71
CA LYS A 20 -4.16 -10.99 -36.30
C LYS A 20 -3.51 -9.84 -35.54
N VAL A 21 -2.55 -9.14 -36.17
CA VAL A 21 -1.94 -7.93 -35.61
C VAL A 21 -2.99 -6.85 -35.38
N GLN A 22 -3.84 -6.57 -36.37
CA GLN A 22 -4.93 -5.61 -36.22
C GLN A 22 -5.88 -5.99 -35.09
N CYS A 23 -6.30 -7.26 -35.00
CA CYS A 23 -7.18 -7.72 -33.94
C CYS A 23 -6.54 -7.55 -32.54
N MET A 24 -5.24 -7.86 -32.39
CA MET A 24 -4.50 -7.67 -31.13
C MET A 24 -4.32 -6.18 -30.79
N VAL A 25 -3.96 -5.34 -31.76
CA VAL A 25 -3.81 -3.89 -31.55
C VAL A 25 -5.14 -3.25 -31.17
N GLN A 26 -6.23 -3.70 -31.78
CA GLN A 26 -7.59 -3.21 -31.48
C GLN A 26 -8.05 -3.68 -30.10
N SER A 27 -7.81 -4.95 -29.74
CA SER A 27 -8.10 -5.47 -28.39
C SER A 27 -7.25 -4.79 -27.32
N TRP A 28 -5.96 -4.53 -27.60
CA TRP A 28 -5.08 -3.77 -26.73
C TRP A 28 -5.56 -2.33 -26.59
N THR A 29 -5.95 -1.65 -27.68
CA THR A 29 -6.44 -0.26 -27.60
C THR A 29 -7.72 -0.16 -26.77
N SER A 30 -8.62 -1.14 -26.90
CA SER A 30 -9.88 -1.19 -26.14
C SER A 30 -9.69 -1.53 -24.66
N HIS A 31 -8.76 -2.43 -24.33
CA HIS A 31 -8.62 -2.95 -22.96
C HIS A 31 -7.37 -2.44 -22.21
N ALA A 32 -6.40 -1.82 -22.87
CA ALA A 32 -5.12 -1.42 -22.26
C ALA A 32 -5.32 -0.48 -21.08
N LYS A 33 -6.26 0.45 -21.15
CA LYS A 33 -6.55 1.34 -20.02
C LYS A 33 -6.97 0.54 -18.79
N GLN A 34 -7.90 -0.40 -18.96
CA GLN A 34 -8.38 -1.24 -17.87
C GLN A 34 -7.28 -2.17 -17.35
N VAL A 35 -6.50 -2.80 -18.23
CA VAL A 35 -5.39 -3.69 -17.85
C VAL A 35 -4.30 -2.93 -17.11
N VAL A 36 -3.92 -1.74 -17.59
CA VAL A 36 -2.94 -0.88 -16.92
C VAL A 36 -3.47 -0.40 -15.57
N GLU A 37 -4.75 -0.06 -15.48
CA GLU A 37 -5.35 0.35 -14.21
C GLU A 37 -5.40 -0.80 -13.20
N GLN A 38 -5.74 -2.01 -13.66
CA GLN A 38 -5.67 -3.23 -12.84
C GLN A 38 -4.24 -3.55 -12.40
N LEU A 39 -3.24 -3.34 -13.26
CA LEU A 39 -1.83 -3.52 -12.93
C LEU A 39 -1.32 -2.46 -11.94
N LYS A 40 -1.78 -1.21 -12.05
CA LYS A 40 -1.49 -0.16 -11.06
C LYS A 40 -2.10 -0.45 -9.71
N GLN A 41 -3.30 -1.05 -9.68
CA GLN A 41 -3.94 -1.47 -8.44
C GLN A 41 -3.36 -2.77 -7.87
N ARG A 42 -2.58 -3.52 -8.65
CA ARG A 42 -1.80 -4.66 -8.14
C ARG A 42 -0.55 -4.15 -7.43
N SER A 43 -0.66 -4.09 -6.10
CA SER A 43 0.51 -4.04 -5.24
C SER A 43 1.40 -5.26 -5.45
N LEU A 44 2.70 -5.02 -5.61
CA LEU A 44 3.73 -6.07 -5.59
C LEU A 44 3.95 -6.61 -4.17
N ALA A 45 3.57 -5.84 -3.14
CA ALA A 45 3.67 -6.26 -1.75
C ALA A 45 2.43 -7.07 -1.35
N PRO A 46 2.59 -8.31 -0.84
CA PRO A 46 1.48 -9.18 -0.48
C PRO A 46 0.66 -8.67 0.69
N ARG A 47 1.23 -7.79 1.53
CA ARG A 47 0.56 -7.16 2.67
C ARG A 47 0.58 -5.65 2.48
N GLN A 48 -0.59 -5.01 2.47
CA GLN A 48 -0.70 -3.56 2.38
C GLN A 48 -1.47 -2.99 3.55
N LEU A 49 -0.95 -1.93 4.15
CA LEU A 49 -1.67 -1.17 5.16
C LEU A 49 -2.80 -0.38 4.48
N ARG A 50 -4.05 -0.70 4.84
CA ARG A 50 -5.27 -0.09 4.29
C ARG A 50 -5.80 1.03 5.16
N ASN A 51 -5.81 0.81 6.47
CA ASN A 51 -6.31 1.78 7.43
C ASN A 51 -5.48 1.74 8.71
N VAL A 52 -5.48 2.85 9.42
CA VAL A 52 -4.87 3.01 10.75
C VAL A 52 -5.90 3.69 11.64
N ASP A 53 -6.47 2.95 12.57
CA ASP A 53 -7.33 3.48 13.62
C ASP A 53 -6.53 3.58 14.93
N TRP A 54 -6.80 4.59 15.74
CA TRP A 54 -6.07 4.75 17.00
C TRP A 54 -6.96 5.33 18.10
N GLU A 55 -6.65 4.94 19.34
CA GLU A 55 -7.30 5.45 20.55
C GLU A 55 -6.25 5.64 21.65
N VAL A 56 -6.31 6.74 22.39
CA VAL A 56 -5.47 6.94 23.59
C VAL A 56 -6.31 6.76 24.84
N GLN A 57 -5.98 5.73 25.60
CA GLN A 57 -6.63 5.39 26.86
C GLN A 57 -5.77 5.86 28.05
N VAL A 58 -6.40 6.53 29.02
CA VAL A 58 -5.77 6.94 30.28
C VAL A 58 -6.20 5.97 31.37
N ARG A 59 -5.30 5.10 31.83
CA ARG A 59 -5.58 4.19 32.95
C ARG A 59 -5.00 4.75 34.23
N ALA A 60 -5.84 4.99 35.24
CA ALA A 60 -5.36 5.26 36.59
C ALA A 60 -4.86 3.95 37.20
N ALA A 61 -3.55 3.84 37.48
CA ALA A 61 -3.02 2.70 38.20
C ALA A 61 -3.18 2.95 39.71
N GLN A 62 -4.05 2.17 40.36
CA GLN A 62 -4.24 2.24 41.80
C GLN A 62 -3.24 1.30 42.48
N GLN A 63 -1.97 1.70 42.54
CA GLN A 63 -1.00 1.06 43.42
C GLN A 63 -0.92 1.86 44.72
N SER A 64 -1.06 1.15 45.83
CA SER A 64 -1.07 1.69 47.19
C SER A 64 0.02 2.76 47.36
N ALA A 65 -0.37 3.96 47.77
CA ALA A 65 0.43 5.16 48.04
C ALA A 65 0.86 6.09 46.86
N ALA A 66 0.69 5.75 45.58
CA ALA A 66 0.97 6.71 44.49
C ALA A 66 -0.03 6.62 43.33
N ARG A 67 -0.93 7.61 43.21
CA ARG A 67 -1.82 7.78 42.04
C ARG A 67 -0.98 8.11 40.80
N SER A 68 -0.57 7.10 40.05
CA SER A 68 0.08 7.28 38.75
C SER A 68 -0.92 7.07 37.61
N LYS A 69 -1.16 8.10 36.81
CA LYS A 69 -1.91 8.01 35.56
C LYS A 69 -0.99 7.43 34.50
N ARG A 70 -1.35 6.30 33.89
CA ARG A 70 -0.60 5.68 32.79
C ARG A 70 -1.37 5.88 31.48
N LEU A 71 -0.75 6.58 30.54
CA LEU A 71 -1.23 6.72 29.18
C LEU A 71 -0.87 5.48 28.36
N GLN A 72 -1.83 4.94 27.62
CA GLN A 72 -1.67 3.82 26.71
C GLN A 72 -2.35 4.17 25.38
N ALA A 73 -1.60 4.11 24.27
CA ALA A 73 -2.17 4.23 22.95
C ALA A 73 -2.48 2.82 22.41
N LEU A 74 -3.68 2.63 21.88
CA LEU A 74 -4.09 1.47 21.11
C LEU A 74 -4.09 1.89 19.63
N VAL A 75 -3.49 1.08 18.78
CA VAL A 75 -3.43 1.32 17.33
C VAL A 75 -3.91 0.05 16.64
N ASP A 76 -4.96 0.15 15.82
CA ASP A 76 -5.41 -0.91 14.94
C ASP A 76 -4.88 -0.65 13.53
N LEU A 77 -4.09 -1.59 13.02
CA LEU A 77 -3.59 -1.56 11.66
C LEU A 77 -4.39 -2.57 10.84
N VAL A 78 -5.20 -2.07 9.90
CA VAL A 78 -5.93 -2.92 8.96
C VAL A 78 -5.01 -3.22 7.79
N VAL A 79 -4.61 -4.48 7.65
CA VAL A 79 -3.72 -4.94 6.60
C VAL A 79 -4.50 -5.80 5.61
N SER A 80 -4.50 -5.43 4.34
CA SER A 80 -5.08 -6.27 3.28
C SER A 80 -4.04 -7.25 2.73
N THR A 81 -4.44 -8.50 2.63
CA THR A 81 -3.71 -9.62 2.02
C THR A 81 -4.58 -10.21 0.92
N GLY A 82 -4.48 -9.67 -0.29
CA GLY A 82 -5.39 -10.01 -1.38
C GLY A 82 -6.83 -9.56 -1.06
N ALA A 83 -7.75 -10.53 -0.89
CA ALA A 83 -9.16 -10.26 -0.58
C ALA A 83 -9.48 -10.24 0.92
N ALA A 84 -8.57 -10.71 1.78
CA ALA A 84 -8.75 -10.74 3.23
C ALA A 84 -8.21 -9.46 3.87
N HIS A 85 -8.83 -9.04 4.99
CA HIS A 85 -8.39 -7.93 5.83
C HIS A 85 -8.08 -8.46 7.22
N ASP A 86 -6.85 -8.26 7.67
CA ASP A 86 -6.38 -8.63 9.00
C ASP A 86 -6.30 -7.36 9.86
N HIS A 87 -6.73 -7.46 11.12
CA HIS A 87 -6.64 -6.40 12.11
C HIS A 87 -5.47 -6.67 13.06
N LEU A 88 -4.50 -5.76 13.10
CA LEU A 88 -3.35 -5.85 14.01
C LEU A 88 -3.48 -4.77 15.08
N LEU A 89 -3.99 -5.18 16.23
CA LEU A 89 -4.10 -4.34 17.41
C LEU A 89 -2.78 -4.29 18.18
N LEU A 90 -2.19 -3.11 18.25
CA LEU A 90 -0.93 -2.82 18.92
C LEU A 90 -1.17 -1.87 20.10
N GLN A 91 -0.44 -2.10 21.18
CA GLN A 91 -0.46 -1.22 22.34
C GLN A 91 0.90 -0.55 22.53
N PHE A 92 0.89 0.77 22.62
CA PHE A 92 2.08 1.58 22.80
C PHE A 92 2.02 2.35 24.12
N SER A 93 3.16 2.37 24.83
CA SER A 93 3.43 3.43 25.80
C SER A 93 3.83 4.73 25.08
N HIS A 94 3.81 5.86 25.80
CA HIS A 94 4.24 7.15 25.25
C HIS A 94 5.63 7.08 24.59
N GLY A 95 6.62 6.48 25.27
CA GLY A 95 7.98 6.37 24.73
C GLY A 95 8.05 5.49 23.47
N GLN A 96 7.28 4.40 23.42
CA GLN A 96 7.26 3.54 22.23
C GLN A 96 6.54 4.20 21.05
N LEU A 97 5.47 4.95 21.30
CA LEU A 97 4.76 5.69 20.25
C LEU A 97 5.64 6.81 19.68
N PHE A 98 6.37 7.53 20.55
CA PHE A 98 7.31 8.55 20.12
C PHE A 98 8.45 7.95 19.28
N ASN A 99 9.02 6.82 19.71
CA ASN A 99 10.04 6.13 18.92
C ASN A 99 9.51 5.66 17.57
N LEU A 100 8.28 5.14 17.51
CA LEU A 100 7.63 4.77 16.25
C LEU A 100 7.51 5.98 15.31
N TYR A 101 7.08 7.13 15.82
CA TYR A 101 6.99 8.37 15.06
C TYR A 101 8.35 8.78 14.48
N THR A 102 9.41 8.79 15.30
CA THR A 102 10.76 9.15 14.83
C THR A 102 11.26 8.19 13.74
N GLN A 103 10.96 6.89 13.85
CA GLN A 103 11.32 5.92 12.82
C GLN A 103 10.58 6.19 11.50
N LEU A 104 9.28 6.50 11.56
CA LEU A 104 8.50 6.84 10.38
C LEU A 104 9.00 8.14 9.70
N GLU A 105 9.37 9.14 10.50
CA GLU A 105 9.94 10.39 10.00
C GLU A 105 11.27 10.16 9.27
N GLN A 106 12.15 9.29 9.80
CA GLN A 106 13.38 8.90 9.13
C GLN A 106 13.13 8.20 7.78
N ILE A 107 12.14 7.30 7.73
CA ILE A 107 11.75 6.64 6.49
C ILE A 107 11.23 7.66 5.48
N GLN A 108 10.40 8.62 5.92
CA GLN A 108 9.88 9.67 5.06
C GLN A 108 11.02 10.52 4.48
N ALA A 109 11.97 10.96 5.32
CA ALA A 109 13.13 11.72 4.85
C ALA A 109 13.96 10.94 3.82
N GLN A 110 14.12 9.63 3.99
CA GLN A 110 14.81 8.79 2.99
C GLN A 110 14.03 8.70 1.67
N LEU A 111 12.70 8.55 1.72
CA LEU A 111 11.86 8.51 0.52
C LEU A 111 11.89 9.84 -0.23
N ASP A 112 11.87 10.97 0.48
CA ASP A 112 11.94 12.31 -0.14
C ASP A 112 13.27 12.54 -0.86
N THR A 113 14.37 11.87 -0.45
CA THR A 113 15.65 11.94 -1.18
C THR A 113 15.69 11.11 -2.47
N LEU A 114 14.75 10.17 -2.64
CA LEU A 114 14.66 9.27 -3.80
C LEU A 114 13.74 9.84 -4.90
N ILE A 115 13.02 10.93 -4.60
CA ILE A 115 12.12 11.64 -5.53
C ILE A 115 12.85 12.85 -6.10
#